data_AF-A0A968IBK3-F1
#
_entry.id   AF-A0A968IBK3-F1
#
_cell.length_a   1.000
_cell.length_b   1.000
_cell.length_c   1.000
_cell.angle_alpha   90.00
_cell.angle_beta   90.00
_cell.angle_gamma   90.00
#
_symmetry.space_group_name_H-M   'P 1'
#
loop_
_entity.id
_entity.type
_entity.pdbx_description
1 polymer ?
#
loop_
_entity_poly.entity_id
_entity_poly.type
_entity_poly.pdbx_seq_one_letter_code
_entity_poly.pdbx_strand_id
1 'polypeptide(L)'
;ATYFNSSDLSGAGITRLEPDVNFEWGNGSPDGVNADNFSARFEGSLTPRHDEVYTFILNADDGVRLWVNGVRLVNRWEYAPHTDYAKLKLRGWQTLRDQTRVPRRHRRRDVAPRVANVPASLERSSRTRFCHPRRASRKACRKTRRCGSWRTLEASSWERKSRRRSTKNDAKLREVATREFNHLQPGSECMAVSTHDGSGDPLRLRLDASGRLEPFDTLVDAARQNDQSVQCFHLIWYIEAVWGTWLAQLSTDQRRSFMTNRLRDLLTRYQGRLEAWNVVNEAFSDDGTLRPREFQMEGKTNLNWVYDLGTGTEYIEEAFRLARAADQDAKLFYNDYGMEWGNAGNPNRKWLGVLNMVRDFEARGVPIDGVGFQSHLAIAWGSPPNMVNPDDTARDLAGYWRELYALNPKLEVRITELDVNIGEPSSLSETERLQIQARFFGNLTRACLSAPNCTGVSTWGVTDKYSWITKPEWNGKPENKPLMFDEGFQPKPAYYALRDALLGR
;
A
#
# COMPACT_ATOMS: atom_id res chain seq x y z
N ALA A 1 27.51 32.92 9.77
CA ALA A 1 26.13 33.28 10.12
C ALA A 1 26.07 34.70 10.69
N THR A 2 24.93 35.37 10.55
CA THR A 2 24.62 36.62 11.25
C THR A 2 23.36 36.40 12.09
N TYR A 3 23.45 36.69 13.39
CA TYR A 3 22.36 36.54 14.34
C TYR A 3 21.80 37.90 14.74
N PHE A 4 20.49 37.98 14.98
CA PHE A 4 19.78 39.22 15.31
C PHE A 4 18.93 38.99 16.56
N ASN A 5 18.92 39.96 17.49
CA ASN A 5 17.99 39.98 18.64
C ASN A 5 16.58 40.48 18.25
N SER A 6 16.10 40.00 17.11
CA SER A 6 14.79 40.25 16.52
C SER A 6 14.39 39.01 15.71
N SER A 7 13.10 38.72 15.59
CA SER A 7 12.60 37.57 14.81
C SER A 7 12.44 37.84 13.30
N ASP A 8 12.71 39.06 12.85
CA ASP A 8 12.50 39.52 11.48
C ASP A 8 13.81 39.90 10.74
N LEU A 9 14.97 39.56 11.32
CA LEU A 9 16.31 39.86 10.81
C LEU A 9 16.64 41.38 10.79
N SER A 10 16.00 42.17 11.66
CA SER A 10 16.24 43.60 11.81
C SER A 10 17.22 43.92 12.94
N GLY A 11 17.78 45.14 12.91
CA GLY A 11 18.69 45.63 13.95
C GLY A 11 20.16 45.25 13.76
N ALA A 12 20.97 45.52 14.78
CA ALA A 12 22.40 45.20 14.78
C ALA A 12 22.60 43.68 14.84
N GLY A 13 23.29 43.12 13.84
CA GLY A 13 23.58 41.70 13.76
C GLY A 13 24.95 41.34 14.33
N ILE A 14 25.04 40.18 14.99
CA ILE A 14 26.29 39.58 15.43
C ILE A 14 26.73 38.58 14.37
N THR A 15 27.81 38.88 13.64
CA THR A 15 28.33 38.01 12.59
C THR A 15 29.51 37.18 13.10
N ARG A 16 29.45 35.87 12.85
CA ARG A 16 30.58 34.96 13.08
C ARG A 16 30.62 33.86 12.03
N LEU A 17 31.79 33.25 11.87
CA LEU A 17 31.95 32.08 11.03
C LEU A 17 31.39 30.87 11.79
N GLU A 18 30.49 30.13 11.16
CA GLU A 18 29.93 28.89 11.71
C GLU A 18 30.43 27.72 10.88
N PRO A 19 30.92 26.64 11.50
CA PRO A 19 31.43 25.47 10.77
C PRO A 19 30.32 24.58 10.20
N ASP A 20 29.09 24.74 10.69
CA ASP A 20 27.89 23.99 10.27
C ASP A 20 26.70 24.96 10.13
N VAL A 21 25.60 24.47 9.56
CA VAL A 21 24.30 25.14 9.44
C VAL A 21 23.17 24.38 10.15
N ASN A 22 23.49 23.25 10.79
CA ASN A 22 22.58 22.44 11.59
C ASN A 22 22.77 22.72 13.09
N PHE A 23 21.77 23.34 13.73
CA PHE A 23 21.85 23.72 15.14
C PHE A 23 20.58 23.36 15.91
N GLU A 24 20.75 22.63 17.03
CA GLU A 24 19.69 22.38 18.01
C GLU A 24 19.97 23.21 19.27
N TRP A 25 19.33 24.37 19.42
CA TRP A 25 19.53 25.25 20.58
C TRP A 25 18.61 24.91 21.76
N GLY A 26 17.45 24.32 21.50
CA GLY A 26 16.56 23.81 22.55
C GLY A 26 15.99 24.97 23.37
N ASN A 27 16.37 25.07 24.65
CA ASN A 27 15.97 26.21 25.50
C ASN A 27 17.02 27.35 25.52
N GLY A 28 18.12 27.19 24.79
CA GLY A 28 19.22 28.15 24.72
C GLY A 28 19.21 28.96 23.43
N SER A 29 20.31 29.66 23.18
CA SER A 29 20.54 30.43 21.97
C SER A 29 22.02 30.37 21.59
N PRO A 30 22.38 30.79 20.38
CA PRO A 30 23.77 31.10 20.05
C PRO A 30 24.36 32.15 21.03
N ASP A 31 25.63 32.01 21.41
CA ASP A 31 26.29 32.93 22.35
C ASP A 31 26.16 34.40 21.91
N GLY A 32 25.78 35.27 22.84
CA GLY A 32 25.59 36.71 22.60
C GLY A 32 24.22 37.11 22.05
N VAL A 33 23.30 36.16 21.92
CA VAL A 33 21.94 36.36 21.38
C VAL A 33 20.91 36.00 22.45
N ASN A 34 19.77 36.69 22.47
CA ASN A 34 18.66 36.40 23.36
C ASN A 34 18.17 34.95 23.18
N ALA A 35 17.75 34.32 24.27
CA ALA A 35 17.19 32.97 24.25
C ALA A 35 15.88 32.87 23.44
N ASP A 36 15.12 33.96 23.36
CA ASP A 36 13.87 34.08 22.64
C ASP A 36 13.89 35.32 21.73
N ASN A 37 13.01 35.34 20.73
CA ASN A 37 12.85 36.44 19.77
C ASN A 37 14.16 36.80 19.05
N PHE A 38 14.84 35.78 18.54
CA PHE A 38 16.02 35.96 17.71
C PHE A 38 15.82 35.38 16.31
N SER A 39 16.72 35.73 15.40
CA SER A 39 16.78 35.16 14.07
C SER A 39 18.23 34.98 13.62
N ALA A 40 18.44 34.05 12.69
CA ALA A 40 19.74 33.73 12.14
C ALA A 40 19.68 33.79 10.61
N ARG A 41 20.75 34.32 10.00
CA ARG A 41 20.98 34.25 8.56
C ARG A 41 22.31 33.56 8.29
N PHE A 42 22.26 32.46 7.57
CA PHE A 42 23.44 31.74 7.09
C PHE A 42 23.66 32.10 5.63
N GLU A 43 24.85 32.55 5.32
CA GLU A 43 25.27 32.85 3.96
C GLU A 43 26.60 32.16 3.73
N GLY A 44 26.72 31.48 2.60
CA GLY A 44 27.93 30.75 2.27
C GLY A 44 27.80 30.09 0.92
N SER A 45 28.67 29.14 0.66
CA SER A 45 28.64 28.38 -0.57
C SER A 45 28.83 26.90 -0.26
N LEU A 46 28.10 26.05 -0.96
CA LEU A 46 28.35 24.63 -0.96
C LEU A 46 28.99 24.24 -2.29
N THR A 47 29.93 23.31 -2.24
CA THR A 47 30.37 22.60 -3.45
C THR A 47 29.74 21.21 -3.40
N PRO A 48 28.78 20.90 -4.30
CA PRO A 48 28.19 19.58 -4.36
C PRO A 48 29.30 18.59 -4.74
N ARG A 49 29.31 17.41 -4.13
CA ARG A 49 30.34 16.42 -4.44
C ARG A 49 30.16 15.84 -5.85
N HIS A 50 28.93 15.88 -6.36
CA HIS A 50 28.56 15.36 -7.67
C HIS A 50 27.49 16.27 -8.34
N ASP A 51 27.41 16.23 -9.67
CA ASP A 51 26.44 16.99 -10.45
C ASP A 51 25.06 16.30 -10.49
N GLU A 52 24.32 16.39 -9.39
CA GLU A 52 23.07 15.64 -9.20
C GLU A 52 21.97 16.45 -8.50
N VAL A 53 20.79 15.82 -8.32
CA VAL A 53 19.67 16.44 -7.62
C VAL A 53 19.86 16.26 -6.12
N TYR A 54 20.04 17.37 -5.42
CA TYR A 54 20.11 17.40 -3.97
C TYR A 54 18.75 17.70 -3.38
N THR A 55 18.43 17.03 -2.28
CA THR A 55 17.27 17.37 -1.44
C THR A 55 17.77 18.13 -0.23
N PHE A 56 17.27 19.34 -0.03
CA PHE A 56 17.42 20.14 1.17
C PHE A 56 16.22 19.85 2.07
N ILE A 57 16.47 19.41 3.30
CA ILE A 57 15.43 19.11 4.30
C ILE A 57 15.54 20.15 5.39
N LEU A 58 14.60 21.09 5.52
CA LEU A 58 14.62 22.13 6.55
C LEU A 58 13.59 21.81 7.63
N ASN A 59 14.06 21.49 8.82
CA ASN A 59 13.21 21.46 10.02
C ASN A 59 13.28 22.81 10.69
N ALA A 60 12.20 23.38 11.20
CA ALA A 60 12.17 24.65 11.94
C ALA A 60 11.11 24.62 13.02
N ASP A 61 11.39 25.20 14.20
CA ASP A 61 10.37 25.39 15.24
C ASP A 61 9.39 26.53 14.89
N ASP A 62 9.86 27.50 14.12
CA ASP A 62 9.05 28.60 13.58
C ASP A 62 9.28 28.77 12.07
N GLY A 63 9.99 29.83 11.68
CA GLY A 63 10.13 30.23 10.29
C GLY A 63 11.48 29.89 9.68
N VAL A 64 11.47 29.39 8.46
CA VAL A 64 12.67 29.14 7.66
C VAL A 64 12.49 29.53 6.19
N ARG A 65 13.55 30.05 5.57
CA ARG A 65 13.59 30.37 4.13
C ARG A 65 14.93 29.98 3.53
N LEU A 66 14.89 29.26 2.41
CA LEU A 66 16.07 28.79 1.70
C LEU A 66 16.17 29.40 0.31
N TRP A 67 17.36 29.89 -0.04
CA TRP A 67 17.76 30.23 -1.40
C TRP A 67 19.01 29.47 -1.80
N VAL A 68 19.03 29.01 -3.05
CA VAL A 68 20.22 28.46 -3.71
C VAL A 68 20.41 29.17 -5.04
N ASN A 69 21.60 29.71 -5.29
CA ASN A 69 21.94 30.55 -6.44
C ASN A 69 20.95 31.72 -6.65
N GLY A 70 20.50 32.32 -5.56
CA GLY A 70 19.52 33.42 -5.59
C GLY A 70 18.08 33.00 -5.87
N VAL A 71 17.82 31.73 -6.19
CA VAL A 71 16.46 31.18 -6.36
C VAL A 71 15.90 30.76 -5.01
N ARG A 72 14.75 31.31 -4.62
CA ARG A 72 14.05 30.94 -3.38
C ARG A 72 13.40 29.57 -3.55
N LEU A 73 13.88 28.59 -2.80
CA LEU A 73 13.38 27.22 -2.84
C LEU A 73 12.34 26.93 -1.75
N VAL A 74 12.50 27.52 -0.57
CA VAL A 74 11.57 27.39 0.56
C VAL A 74 11.26 28.77 1.11
N ASN A 75 9.99 29.04 1.42
CA ASN A 75 9.54 30.30 1.98
C ASN A 75 8.45 30.11 3.03
N ARG A 76 8.84 29.69 4.25
CA ARG A 76 7.94 29.44 5.37
C ARG A 76 8.28 30.39 6.51
N TRP A 77 7.75 31.62 6.48
CA TRP A 77 8.05 32.64 7.48
C TRP A 77 6.87 32.88 8.43
N GLU A 78 6.36 31.81 9.02
CA GLU A 78 5.17 31.78 9.87
C GLU A 78 5.48 31.25 11.29
N TYR A 79 4.59 31.50 12.27
CA TYR A 79 4.82 31.27 13.71
C TYR A 79 4.33 29.88 14.10
N ALA A 80 4.91 28.84 13.50
CA ALA A 80 4.59 27.46 13.81
C ALA A 80 5.74 26.53 13.37
N PRO A 81 5.84 25.31 13.90
CA PRO A 81 6.87 24.36 13.52
C PRO A 81 6.58 23.69 12.18
N HIS A 82 7.61 23.52 11.36
CA HIS A 82 7.51 22.94 10.03
C HIS A 82 8.71 22.09 9.66
N THR A 83 8.46 21.07 8.83
CA THR A 83 9.48 20.43 8.02
C THR A 83 9.16 20.68 6.55
N ASP A 84 10.06 21.33 5.82
CA ASP A 84 9.92 21.61 4.40
C ASP A 84 11.08 21.01 3.59
N TYR A 85 10.85 20.80 2.30
CA TYR A 85 11.78 20.10 1.42
C TYR A 85 11.91 20.86 0.10
N ALA A 86 13.15 21.00 -0.37
CA ALA A 86 13.43 21.50 -1.71
C ALA A 86 14.37 20.57 -2.46
N LYS A 87 14.07 20.31 -3.74
CA LYS A 87 14.97 19.59 -4.64
C LYS A 87 15.55 20.54 -5.67
N LEU A 88 16.87 20.56 -5.80
CA LEU A 88 17.54 21.33 -6.84
C LEU A 88 18.70 20.52 -7.42
N LYS A 89 18.83 20.51 -8.75
CA LYS A 89 20.01 19.96 -9.40
C LYS A 89 21.17 20.93 -9.22
N LEU A 90 22.20 20.52 -8.50
CA LEU A 90 23.40 21.32 -8.25
C LEU A 90 24.49 20.89 -9.22
N ARG A 91 25.31 21.83 -9.68
CA ARG A 91 26.46 21.57 -10.56
C ARG A 91 27.61 22.53 -10.28
N GLY A 92 28.76 22.03 -9.87
CA GLY A 92 29.87 22.90 -9.43
C GLY A 92 29.48 23.85 -8.29
N TRP A 93 30.24 24.92 -8.07
CA TRP A 93 30.07 25.84 -6.93
C TRP A 93 28.66 26.47 -6.87
N GLN A 94 28.01 26.40 -5.70
CA GLN A 94 26.67 26.95 -5.48
C GLN A 94 26.68 27.96 -4.33
N THR A 95 25.96 29.06 -4.47
CA THR A 95 25.76 30.03 -3.38
C THR A 95 24.51 29.64 -2.59
N LEU A 96 24.64 29.59 -1.26
CA LEU A 96 23.57 29.31 -0.31
C LEU A 96 23.23 30.55 0.52
N ARG A 97 21.94 30.75 0.73
CA ARG A 97 21.43 31.64 1.79
C ARG A 97 20.27 30.95 2.50
N ASP A 98 20.37 30.84 3.82
CA ASP A 98 19.35 30.30 4.71
C ASP A 98 19.01 31.35 5.78
N GLN A 99 17.75 31.39 6.20
CA GLN A 99 17.23 32.30 7.20
C GLN A 99 16.27 31.57 8.13
N THR A 100 16.47 31.72 9.44
CA THR A 100 15.69 31.11 10.51
C THR A 100 15.22 32.16 11.50
N ARG A 101 14.07 31.95 12.14
CA ARG A 101 13.61 32.74 13.29
C ARG A 101 13.17 31.84 14.44
N VAL A 102 13.27 32.38 15.67
CA VAL A 102 12.84 31.75 16.91
C VAL A 102 12.12 32.77 17.81
N PRO A 103 10.83 33.05 17.56
CA PRO A 103 10.03 33.99 18.34
C PRO A 103 9.53 33.56 19.74
N ARG A 104 9.30 32.27 20.06
CA ARG A 104 8.86 31.83 21.42
C ARG A 104 9.22 30.38 21.77
N ARG A 105 9.60 30.12 23.03
CA ARG A 105 9.82 28.77 23.62
C ARG A 105 8.81 27.69 23.24
N HIS A 106 9.28 26.60 22.63
CA HIS A 106 8.67 25.26 22.72
C HIS A 106 9.73 24.12 22.72
N ARG A 107 9.35 22.94 23.24
CA ARG A 107 10.23 21.79 23.56
C ARG A 107 10.71 20.98 22.34
N ARG A 108 10.97 21.56 21.16
CA ARG A 108 11.41 20.78 19.98
C ARG A 108 12.43 21.52 19.11
N ARG A 109 13.10 20.73 18.25
CA ARG A 109 14.33 21.05 17.52
C ARG A 109 14.25 22.35 16.70
N ASP A 110 15.22 23.23 16.95
CA ASP A 110 15.57 24.33 16.04
C ASP A 110 16.38 23.82 14.83
N VAL A 111 16.52 24.64 13.80
CA VAL A 111 16.63 24.25 12.39
C VAL A 111 17.85 23.43 11.93
N ALA A 112 17.64 22.63 10.86
CA ALA A 112 18.70 22.35 9.88
C ALA A 112 18.21 21.98 8.47
N PRO A 113 18.83 22.50 7.38
CA PRO A 113 18.92 21.87 6.06
C PRO A 113 19.90 20.68 6.06
N ARG A 114 19.42 19.43 5.97
CA ARG A 114 20.30 18.29 5.63
C ARG A 114 20.52 18.19 4.13
N VAL A 115 21.78 18.16 3.70
CA VAL A 115 22.20 17.77 2.33
C VAL A 115 22.67 16.31 2.39
N ALA A 116 21.82 15.37 1.98
CA ALA A 116 22.19 13.96 1.92
C ALA A 116 22.80 13.62 0.55
N ASN A 117 24.04 13.11 0.53
CA ASN A 117 24.64 12.43 -0.63
C ASN A 117 24.33 10.93 -0.57
N VAL A 118 23.81 10.36 -1.65
CA VAL A 118 23.69 8.90 -1.81
C VAL A 118 24.87 8.44 -2.70
N PRO A 119 25.80 7.58 -2.24
CA PRO A 119 26.98 7.22 -3.03
C PRO A 119 26.62 6.33 -4.23
N ALA A 120 27.07 6.71 -5.42
CA ALA A 120 27.08 5.86 -6.60
C ALA A 120 28.39 5.06 -6.65
N SER A 121 28.35 3.77 -6.27
CA SER A 121 29.41 2.81 -6.61
C SER A 121 28.92 1.86 -7.71
N LEU A 122 29.81 1.63 -8.68
CA LEU A 122 29.75 0.74 -9.86
C LEU A 122 29.14 1.35 -11.13
N GLU A 123 30.01 1.84 -12.03
CA GLU A 123 30.33 1.15 -13.29
C GLU A 123 31.32 1.99 -14.13
N ARG A 124 32.59 1.56 -14.15
CA ARG A 124 33.46 1.76 -15.32
C ARG A 124 33.20 0.58 -16.25
N SER A 125 32.59 0.81 -17.42
CA SER A 125 32.70 -0.07 -18.58
C SER A 125 31.98 0.53 -19.81
N SER A 126 32.81 1.08 -20.71
CA SER A 126 32.68 1.15 -22.18
C SER A 126 31.35 1.50 -22.86
N ARG A 127 31.43 2.62 -23.61
CA ARG A 127 30.74 2.96 -24.88
C ARG A 127 29.91 1.82 -25.51
N THR A 128 28.58 1.94 -25.47
CA THR A 128 27.70 1.45 -26.54
C THR A 128 26.33 2.15 -26.53
N ARG A 129 25.97 2.74 -27.68
CA ARG A 129 24.65 3.06 -28.26
C ARG A 129 23.45 3.40 -27.35
N PHE A 130 22.75 4.48 -27.74
CA PHE A 130 21.40 4.86 -27.30
C PHE A 130 20.50 3.65 -26.97
N CYS A 131 20.15 3.47 -25.70
CA CYS A 131 19.06 2.60 -25.26
C CYS A 131 18.27 3.27 -24.13
N HIS A 132 16.96 3.36 -24.30
CA HIS A 132 15.99 3.92 -23.36
C HIS A 132 16.12 3.33 -21.93
N PRO A 133 16.12 4.14 -20.85
CA PRO A 133 16.18 3.61 -19.50
C PRO A 133 14.75 3.31 -19.00
N ARG A 134 14.15 2.21 -19.44
CA ARG A 134 12.91 1.65 -18.86
C ARG A 134 13.21 0.32 -18.17
N ARG A 135 13.72 0.34 -16.93
CA ARG A 135 13.77 -0.89 -16.10
C ARG A 135 12.42 -1.06 -15.41
N ALA A 136 11.66 -2.07 -15.84
CA ALA A 136 10.35 -2.45 -15.30
C ALA A 136 10.42 -2.82 -13.80
N SER A 137 9.33 -2.62 -13.05
CA SER A 137 9.23 -2.96 -11.62
C SER A 137 9.52 -4.44 -11.35
N ARG A 138 9.07 -5.34 -12.23
CA ARG A 138 9.41 -6.78 -12.20
C ARG A 138 10.93 -7.03 -12.18
N LYS A 139 11.69 -6.27 -12.98
CA LYS A 139 13.16 -6.40 -13.05
C LYS A 139 13.85 -5.80 -11.83
N ALA A 140 13.28 -4.75 -11.23
CA ALA A 140 13.75 -4.22 -9.95
C ALA A 140 13.57 -5.24 -8.82
N CYS A 141 12.42 -5.93 -8.81
CA CYS A 141 12.06 -6.87 -7.76
C CYS A 141 12.92 -8.15 -7.74
N ARG A 142 13.32 -8.68 -8.92
CA ARG A 142 14.20 -9.86 -9.02
C ARG A 142 15.50 -9.79 -8.20
N LYS A 143 15.94 -8.58 -7.79
CA LYS A 143 17.16 -8.39 -6.99
C LYS A 143 16.93 -8.31 -5.48
N THR A 144 15.70 -8.12 -4.99
CA THR A 144 15.47 -7.74 -3.58
C THR A 144 14.34 -8.50 -2.88
N ARG A 145 13.14 -8.71 -3.46
CA ARG A 145 12.00 -9.51 -2.91
C ARG A 145 10.98 -9.91 -4.02
N ARG A 146 9.76 -10.38 -3.71
CA ARG A 146 8.66 -10.63 -4.69
C ARG A 146 7.73 -9.40 -4.79
N CYS A 147 7.24 -9.07 -6.00
CA CYS A 147 6.39 -7.89 -6.25
C CYS A 147 5.21 -8.29 -7.12
N GLY A 148 4.07 -8.50 -6.49
CA GLY A 148 2.84 -8.80 -7.19
C GLY A 148 2.15 -7.57 -7.73
N SER A 149 1.43 -7.77 -8.81
CA SER A 149 0.11 -7.22 -9.06
C SER A 149 -0.27 -7.76 -10.43
N TRP A 150 -1.31 -8.55 -10.55
CA TRP A 150 -2.10 -8.44 -11.76
C TRP A 150 -3.44 -9.10 -11.58
N ARG A 151 -4.47 -8.38 -12.03
CA ARG A 151 -5.70 -8.95 -12.58
C ARG A 151 -5.45 -9.34 -14.02
N THR A 152 -5.54 -10.62 -14.34
CA THR A 152 -5.77 -11.05 -15.72
C THR A 152 -7.26 -11.03 -15.98
N LEU A 153 -7.69 -10.46 -17.11
CA LEU A 153 -8.90 -10.82 -17.86
C LEU A 153 -10.30 -10.56 -17.28
N GLU A 154 -10.55 -10.41 -15.98
CA GLU A 154 -11.85 -9.87 -15.48
C GLU A 154 -11.66 -8.74 -14.44
N ALA A 155 -11.94 -7.51 -14.90
CA ALA A 155 -12.77 -6.66 -14.06
C ALA A 155 -14.07 -7.43 -13.82
N SER A 156 -14.35 -7.69 -12.55
CA SER A 156 -15.69 -7.54 -12.01
C SER A 156 -16.42 -6.38 -12.71
N SER A 157 -17.14 -6.70 -13.77
CA SER A 157 -18.58 -6.53 -13.77
C SER A 157 -19.12 -7.92 -13.43
N TRP A 158 -19.82 -8.16 -12.33
CA TRP A 158 -21.08 -7.48 -12.01
C TRP A 158 -21.88 -7.09 -13.27
N GLU A 159 -21.82 -7.91 -14.34
CA GLU A 159 -22.61 -7.72 -15.55
C GLU A 159 -23.92 -8.51 -15.41
N ARG A 160 -24.86 -7.92 -14.67
CA ARG A 160 -26.27 -8.09 -15.00
C ARG A 160 -26.44 -7.67 -16.46
N LYS A 161 -26.58 -8.63 -17.37
CA LYS A 161 -27.20 -8.48 -18.71
C LYS A 161 -27.16 -7.05 -19.30
N SER A 162 -26.00 -6.48 -19.61
CA SER A 162 -25.91 -5.35 -20.57
C SER A 162 -24.48 -5.02 -20.98
N ARG A 163 -24.13 -5.44 -22.20
CA ARG A 163 -23.13 -4.84 -23.11
C ARG A 163 -22.33 -3.64 -22.53
N ARG A 164 -21.04 -3.80 -22.16
CA ARG A 164 -19.88 -2.99 -22.67
C ARG A 164 -18.53 -3.21 -21.93
N ARG A 165 -17.50 -3.53 -22.74
CA ARG A 165 -16.02 -3.41 -22.55
C ARG A 165 -15.32 -4.40 -21.59
N SER A 166 -15.33 -5.66 -22.02
CA SER A 166 -14.47 -6.74 -21.54
C SER A 166 -12.97 -6.38 -21.49
N THR A 167 -12.34 -6.55 -20.32
CA THR A 167 -10.87 -6.57 -20.14
C THR A 167 -10.20 -7.71 -20.89
N LYS A 168 -10.97 -8.71 -21.37
CA LYS A 168 -10.42 -9.92 -22.01
C LYS A 168 -9.63 -9.65 -23.27
N ASN A 169 -9.85 -8.50 -23.92
CA ASN A 169 -9.23 -8.15 -25.19
C ASN A 169 -8.31 -6.92 -25.13
N ASP A 170 -8.09 -6.33 -23.95
CA ASP A 170 -7.19 -5.19 -23.84
C ASP A 170 -5.72 -5.66 -23.88
N ALA A 171 -5.15 -5.65 -25.09
CA ALA A 171 -3.77 -6.02 -25.33
C ALA A 171 -2.78 -5.14 -24.53
N LYS A 172 -3.13 -3.87 -24.26
CA LYS A 172 -2.26 -2.98 -23.50
C LYS A 172 -2.24 -3.35 -22.02
N LEU A 173 -3.39 -3.73 -21.47
CA LEU A 173 -3.48 -4.28 -20.12
C LEU A 173 -2.58 -5.51 -19.96
N ARG A 174 -2.66 -6.48 -20.89
CA ARG A 174 -1.79 -7.67 -20.92
C ARG A 174 -0.29 -7.35 -21.07
N GLU A 175 0.04 -6.36 -21.89
CA GLU A 175 1.43 -5.94 -22.08
C GLU A 175 2.02 -5.38 -20.77
N VAL A 176 1.30 -4.44 -20.13
CA VAL A 176 1.75 -3.80 -18.88
C VAL A 176 1.84 -4.82 -17.76
N ALA A 177 0.86 -5.72 -17.66
CA ALA A 177 0.85 -6.87 -16.76
C ALA A 177 2.15 -7.65 -16.69
N THR A 178 2.51 -8.17 -17.85
CA THR A 178 3.52 -9.18 -18.04
C THR A 178 4.89 -8.55 -17.86
N ARG A 179 4.98 -7.28 -18.26
CA ARG A 179 6.17 -6.45 -18.15
C ARG A 179 6.45 -6.04 -16.70
N GLU A 180 5.44 -5.62 -15.95
CA GLU A 180 5.63 -4.93 -14.66
C GLU A 180 5.48 -5.84 -13.44
N PHE A 181 4.86 -7.02 -13.56
CA PHE A 181 4.48 -7.82 -12.38
C PHE A 181 4.81 -9.31 -12.52
N ASN A 182 5.11 -9.97 -11.39
CA ASN A 182 5.45 -11.40 -11.34
C ASN A 182 4.48 -12.27 -10.53
N HIS A 183 3.41 -11.70 -10.00
CA HIS A 183 2.41 -12.40 -9.20
C HIS A 183 1.02 -11.83 -9.49
N LEU A 184 0.04 -12.71 -9.63
CA LEU A 184 -1.34 -12.39 -10.02
C LEU A 184 -2.33 -12.79 -8.93
N GLN A 185 -3.42 -12.04 -8.86
CA GLN A 185 -4.56 -12.31 -8.01
C GLN A 185 -5.82 -12.21 -8.88
N PRO A 186 -6.56 -13.31 -9.08
CA PRO A 186 -7.84 -13.26 -9.78
C PRO A 186 -8.80 -12.39 -8.98
N GLY A 187 -9.54 -11.52 -9.65
CA GLY A 187 -10.46 -10.59 -8.99
C GLY A 187 -11.79 -11.23 -8.60
N SER A 188 -12.21 -12.26 -9.33
CA SER A 188 -13.44 -13.00 -9.04
C SER A 188 -13.42 -14.45 -9.52
N GLU A 189 -12.47 -14.83 -10.36
CA GLU A 189 -12.46 -16.09 -11.11
C GLU A 189 -12.39 -17.32 -10.21
N CYS A 190 -11.86 -17.18 -8.99
CA CYS A 190 -11.85 -18.25 -8.00
C CYS A 190 -12.94 -18.12 -6.91
N MET A 191 -13.80 -17.11 -6.95
CA MET A 191 -14.95 -16.94 -6.04
C MET A 191 -16.03 -18.00 -6.27
N ALA A 192 -16.92 -18.17 -5.28
CA ALA A 192 -18.04 -19.10 -5.30
C ALA A 192 -18.90 -18.90 -6.54
N VAL A 193 -19.28 -17.65 -6.83
CA VAL A 193 -20.17 -17.31 -7.97
C VAL A 193 -19.57 -17.56 -9.35
N SER A 194 -18.24 -17.67 -9.45
CA SER A 194 -17.54 -17.97 -10.71
C SER A 194 -17.29 -19.46 -10.89
N THR A 195 -17.30 -20.21 -9.79
CA THR A 195 -16.95 -21.64 -9.77
C THR A 195 -18.14 -22.54 -9.48
N HIS A 196 -19.26 -21.96 -9.07
CA HIS A 196 -20.56 -22.55 -8.83
C HIS A 196 -21.60 -21.49 -9.18
N ASP A 197 -22.64 -21.82 -9.94
CA ASP A 197 -23.65 -20.84 -10.34
C ASP A 197 -25.07 -21.22 -9.90
N GLY A 198 -25.20 -22.25 -9.07
CA GLY A 198 -26.48 -22.78 -8.61
C GLY A 198 -27.31 -23.46 -9.72
N SER A 199 -26.79 -23.55 -10.95
CA SER A 199 -27.37 -24.39 -11.99
C SER A 199 -26.82 -25.82 -11.88
N GLY A 200 -27.70 -26.81 -11.83
CA GLY A 200 -27.30 -28.19 -11.52
C GLY A 200 -27.07 -28.42 -10.02
N ASP A 201 -25.97 -29.08 -9.66
CA ASP A 201 -25.61 -29.37 -8.26
C ASP A 201 -24.84 -28.17 -7.66
N PRO A 202 -25.43 -27.41 -6.72
CA PRO A 202 -24.78 -26.25 -6.10
C PRO A 202 -23.56 -26.62 -5.23
N LEU A 203 -23.32 -27.92 -4.98
CA LEU A 203 -22.22 -28.41 -4.15
C LEU A 203 -20.99 -28.83 -4.96
N ARG A 204 -21.00 -28.65 -6.29
CA ARG A 204 -19.94 -29.08 -7.21
C ARG A 204 -19.48 -27.96 -8.12
N LEU A 205 -18.19 -27.99 -8.48
CA LEU A 205 -17.61 -27.05 -9.42
C LEU A 205 -18.35 -27.07 -10.77
N ARG A 206 -18.66 -25.87 -11.28
CA ARG A 206 -19.21 -25.66 -12.62
C ARG A 206 -18.11 -25.79 -13.66
N LEU A 207 -17.98 -26.98 -14.23
CA LEU A 207 -17.09 -27.23 -15.36
C LEU A 207 -17.85 -27.05 -16.69
N ASP A 208 -17.17 -26.54 -17.70
CA ASP A 208 -17.69 -26.54 -19.06
C ASP A 208 -17.66 -27.96 -19.69
N ALA A 209 -18.17 -28.09 -20.91
CA ALA A 209 -18.24 -29.38 -21.61
C ALA A 209 -16.85 -30.02 -21.87
N SER A 210 -15.77 -29.24 -21.78
CA SER A 210 -14.39 -29.73 -21.88
C SER A 210 -13.77 -30.07 -20.52
N GLY A 211 -14.52 -29.96 -19.43
CA GLY A 211 -14.04 -30.19 -18.07
C GLY A 211 -13.21 -29.04 -17.51
N ARG A 212 -13.27 -27.85 -18.13
CA ARG A 212 -12.53 -26.67 -17.69
C ARG A 212 -13.36 -25.80 -16.76
N LEU A 213 -12.69 -25.23 -15.76
CA LEU A 213 -13.23 -24.24 -14.85
C LEU A 213 -12.90 -22.85 -15.41
N GLU A 214 -13.57 -22.47 -16.50
CA GLU A 214 -13.44 -21.13 -17.07
C GLU A 214 -14.17 -20.09 -16.21
N PRO A 215 -13.59 -18.88 -16.04
CA PRO A 215 -12.35 -18.38 -16.66
C PRO A 215 -11.04 -18.71 -15.91
N PHE A 216 -11.09 -19.40 -14.77
CA PHE A 216 -9.95 -19.50 -13.87
C PHE A 216 -8.79 -20.35 -14.42
N ASP A 217 -9.08 -21.47 -15.09
CA ASP A 217 -8.03 -22.29 -15.71
C ASP A 217 -7.24 -21.47 -16.75
N THR A 218 -7.91 -20.62 -17.54
CA THR A 218 -7.27 -19.76 -18.55
C THR A 218 -6.31 -18.77 -17.90
N LEU A 219 -6.71 -18.19 -16.76
CA LEU A 219 -5.87 -17.26 -16.00
C LEU A 219 -4.63 -17.96 -15.46
N VAL A 220 -4.79 -19.14 -14.84
CA VAL A 220 -3.68 -19.90 -14.27
C VAL A 220 -2.69 -20.34 -15.35
N ASP A 221 -3.20 -20.80 -16.50
CA ASP A 221 -2.37 -21.21 -17.63
C ASP A 221 -1.57 -20.01 -18.18
N ALA A 222 -2.21 -18.86 -18.36
CA ALA A 222 -1.56 -17.64 -18.82
C ALA A 222 -0.49 -17.14 -17.83
N ALA A 223 -0.76 -17.20 -16.52
CA ALA A 223 0.20 -16.80 -15.49
C ALA A 223 1.47 -17.66 -15.56
N ARG A 224 1.29 -18.99 -15.66
CA ARG A 224 2.40 -19.95 -15.75
C ARG A 224 3.22 -19.75 -17.01
N GLN A 225 2.58 -19.53 -18.16
CA GLN A 225 3.28 -19.22 -19.42
C GLN A 225 4.13 -17.94 -19.34
N ASN A 226 3.82 -17.03 -18.43
CA ASN A 226 4.52 -15.76 -18.25
C ASN A 226 5.48 -15.74 -17.05
N ASP A 227 5.77 -16.91 -16.44
CA ASP A 227 6.54 -17.05 -15.20
C ASP A 227 5.99 -16.14 -14.08
N GLN A 228 4.67 -16.15 -13.92
CA GLN A 228 3.96 -15.44 -12.86
C GLN A 228 3.34 -16.44 -11.89
N SER A 229 3.50 -16.19 -10.60
CA SER A 229 2.79 -16.91 -9.55
C SER A 229 1.35 -16.41 -9.45
N VAL A 230 0.48 -17.19 -8.82
CA VAL A 230 -0.92 -16.81 -8.62
C VAL A 230 -1.31 -17.10 -7.17
N GLN A 231 -2.01 -16.17 -6.52
CA GLN A 231 -2.72 -16.41 -5.26
C GLN A 231 -4.21 -16.27 -5.51
N CYS A 232 -5.03 -17.25 -5.11
CA CYS A 232 -6.47 -17.15 -5.26
C CYS A 232 -7.10 -16.27 -4.18
N PHE A 233 -7.97 -15.34 -4.61
CA PHE A 233 -8.77 -14.41 -3.82
C PHE A 233 -10.26 -14.60 -4.19
N HIS A 234 -11.12 -15.19 -3.37
CA HIS A 234 -10.91 -15.90 -2.11
C HIS A 234 -11.69 -17.23 -2.11
N LEU A 235 -11.34 -18.15 -1.23
CA LEU A 235 -12.07 -19.42 -1.08
C LEU A 235 -13.39 -19.23 -0.32
N ILE A 236 -13.40 -18.42 0.73
CA ILE A 236 -14.62 -18.16 1.52
C ILE A 236 -14.72 -16.66 1.75
N TRP A 237 -15.83 -16.06 1.33
CA TRP A 237 -16.15 -14.67 1.65
C TRP A 237 -17.63 -14.51 1.97
N TYR A 238 -17.92 -13.82 3.06
CA TYR A 238 -19.29 -13.69 3.60
C TYR A 238 -20.28 -13.07 2.60
N ILE A 239 -19.78 -12.19 1.73
CA ILE A 239 -20.57 -11.40 0.78
C ILE A 239 -21.06 -12.22 -0.42
N GLU A 240 -20.50 -13.43 -0.65
CA GLU A 240 -20.81 -14.22 -1.85
C GLU A 240 -22.29 -14.61 -1.94
N ALA A 241 -23.03 -14.59 -0.82
CA ALA A 241 -24.47 -14.81 -0.77
C ALA A 241 -25.31 -13.70 -1.41
N VAL A 242 -24.79 -12.47 -1.51
CA VAL A 242 -25.45 -11.34 -2.21
C VAL A 242 -25.57 -11.67 -3.70
N TRP A 243 -24.57 -12.37 -4.19
CA TRP A 243 -24.26 -12.54 -5.60
C TRP A 243 -24.65 -13.92 -6.13
N GLY A 244 -24.48 -14.94 -5.30
CA GLY A 244 -25.02 -16.27 -5.46
C GLY A 244 -26.15 -16.47 -4.45
N THR A 245 -27.34 -15.93 -4.73
CA THR A 245 -28.49 -16.00 -3.80
C THR A 245 -28.88 -17.43 -3.42
N TRP A 246 -28.50 -18.42 -4.22
CA TRP A 246 -28.67 -19.84 -3.93
C TRP A 246 -27.92 -20.28 -2.66
N LEU A 247 -26.77 -19.66 -2.31
CA LEU A 247 -26.03 -19.96 -1.08
C LEU A 247 -26.86 -19.70 0.17
N ALA A 248 -27.61 -18.59 0.16
CA ALA A 248 -28.50 -18.23 1.26
C ALA A 248 -29.69 -19.21 1.39
N GLN A 249 -30.06 -19.91 0.31
CA GLN A 249 -31.18 -20.86 0.29
C GLN A 249 -30.77 -22.27 0.77
N LEU A 250 -29.48 -22.57 0.82
CA LEU A 250 -28.98 -23.84 1.34
C LEU A 250 -29.21 -23.96 2.85
N SER A 251 -29.49 -25.18 3.32
CA SER A 251 -29.47 -25.51 4.76
C SER A 251 -28.05 -25.39 5.34
N THR A 252 -27.91 -25.33 6.67
CA THR A 252 -26.60 -25.28 7.34
C THR A 252 -25.69 -26.44 6.90
N ASP A 253 -26.22 -27.67 6.84
CA ASP A 253 -25.46 -28.85 6.41
C ASP A 253 -25.03 -28.77 4.94
N GLN A 254 -25.91 -28.24 4.08
CA GLN A 254 -25.57 -28.00 2.67
C GLN A 254 -24.52 -26.91 2.52
N ARG A 255 -24.57 -25.83 3.32
CA ARG A 255 -23.54 -24.78 3.32
C ARG A 255 -22.19 -25.30 3.81
N ARG A 256 -22.18 -26.15 4.85
CA ARG A 256 -20.96 -26.82 5.32
C ARG A 256 -20.40 -27.77 4.26
N SER A 257 -21.27 -28.54 3.60
CA SER A 257 -20.90 -29.43 2.50
C SER A 257 -20.35 -28.65 1.31
N PHE A 258 -20.97 -27.52 0.98
CA PHE A 258 -20.51 -26.59 -0.05
C PHE A 258 -19.10 -26.07 0.26
N MET A 259 -18.88 -25.53 1.46
CA MET A 259 -17.57 -25.06 1.92
C MET A 259 -16.52 -26.18 1.80
N THR A 260 -16.84 -27.37 2.31
CA THR A 260 -15.94 -28.53 2.30
C THR A 260 -15.58 -28.97 0.88
N ASN A 261 -16.57 -29.16 0.01
CA ASN A 261 -16.35 -29.58 -1.37
C ASN A 261 -15.59 -28.51 -2.15
N ARG A 262 -15.93 -27.24 -1.99
CA ARG A 262 -15.26 -26.13 -2.66
C ARG A 262 -13.79 -26.06 -2.29
N LEU A 263 -13.44 -26.14 -1.00
CA LEU A 263 -12.05 -26.18 -0.54
C LEU A 263 -11.33 -27.38 -1.15
N ARG A 264 -11.87 -28.60 -0.97
CA ARG A 264 -11.24 -29.81 -1.50
C ARG A 264 -11.03 -29.73 -3.01
N ASP A 265 -12.07 -29.41 -3.76
CA ASP A 265 -12.08 -29.52 -5.22
C ASP A 265 -11.15 -28.45 -5.85
N LEU A 266 -11.14 -27.21 -5.34
CA LEU A 266 -10.24 -26.17 -5.82
C LEU A 266 -8.78 -26.42 -5.43
N LEU A 267 -8.51 -26.74 -4.16
CA LEU A 267 -7.14 -27.00 -3.72
C LEU A 267 -6.54 -28.23 -4.41
N THR A 268 -7.32 -29.31 -4.57
CA THR A 268 -6.86 -30.51 -5.30
C THR A 268 -6.63 -30.21 -6.79
N ARG A 269 -7.56 -29.51 -7.46
CA ARG A 269 -7.44 -29.20 -8.90
C ARG A 269 -6.20 -28.34 -9.22
N TYR A 270 -5.86 -27.43 -8.32
CA TYR A 270 -4.79 -26.46 -8.53
C TYR A 270 -3.54 -26.73 -7.68
N GLN A 271 -3.44 -27.91 -7.08
CA GLN A 271 -2.29 -28.33 -6.28
C GLN A 271 -0.98 -28.13 -7.06
N GLY A 272 -0.02 -27.43 -6.46
CA GLY A 272 1.26 -27.08 -7.08
C GLY A 272 1.18 -26.10 -8.27
N ARG A 273 -0.01 -25.60 -8.61
CA ARG A 273 -0.22 -24.60 -9.69
C ARG A 273 -0.39 -23.18 -9.17
N LEU A 274 -0.79 -23.02 -7.90
CA LEU A 274 -0.95 -21.74 -7.22
C LEU A 274 0.09 -21.60 -6.10
N GLU A 275 0.54 -20.37 -5.84
CA GLU A 275 1.50 -20.07 -4.77
C GLU A 275 0.83 -20.03 -3.39
N ALA A 276 -0.38 -19.49 -3.34
CA ALA A 276 -1.08 -19.22 -2.09
C ALA A 276 -2.59 -19.16 -2.28
N TRP A 277 -3.32 -19.26 -1.17
CA TRP A 277 -4.78 -19.19 -1.11
C TRP A 277 -5.20 -18.24 0.00
N ASN A 278 -6.11 -17.32 -0.30
CA ASN A 278 -6.89 -16.68 0.74
C ASN A 278 -8.03 -17.58 1.12
N VAL A 279 -7.89 -18.25 2.27
CA VAL A 279 -8.87 -19.23 2.75
C VAL A 279 -10.14 -18.52 3.19
N VAL A 280 -10.01 -17.51 4.04
CA VAL A 280 -11.14 -16.70 4.52
C VAL A 280 -10.82 -15.22 4.31
N ASN A 281 -11.80 -14.49 3.79
CA ASN A 281 -11.75 -13.05 3.59
C ASN A 281 -12.77 -12.33 4.48
N GLU A 282 -12.32 -11.26 5.14
CA GLU A 282 -13.19 -10.27 5.80
C GLU A 282 -14.18 -10.86 6.82
N ALA A 283 -13.70 -11.78 7.67
CA ALA A 283 -14.53 -12.37 8.73
C ALA A 283 -14.83 -11.39 9.86
N PHE A 284 -14.02 -10.33 10.01
CA PHE A 284 -14.14 -9.35 11.10
C PHE A 284 -14.81 -8.05 10.65
N SER A 285 -15.63 -7.50 11.54
CA SER A 285 -16.17 -6.14 11.49
C SER A 285 -15.11 -5.12 11.94
N ASP A 286 -15.34 -3.84 11.62
CA ASP A 286 -14.40 -2.75 11.92
C ASP A 286 -14.15 -2.53 13.42
N ASP A 287 -15.07 -3.00 14.27
CA ASP A 287 -14.94 -2.95 15.73
C ASP A 287 -14.14 -4.12 16.33
N GLY A 288 -13.65 -5.05 15.51
CA GLY A 288 -12.89 -6.23 15.95
C GLY A 288 -13.73 -7.43 16.36
N THR A 289 -15.06 -7.36 16.22
CA THR A 289 -15.95 -8.51 16.39
C THR A 289 -16.08 -9.30 15.09
N LEU A 290 -16.53 -10.55 15.16
CA LEU A 290 -16.90 -11.31 13.96
C LEU A 290 -18.15 -10.72 13.31
N ARG A 291 -18.24 -10.84 11.99
CA ARG A 291 -19.38 -10.30 11.25
C ARG A 291 -20.69 -10.93 11.71
N PRO A 292 -21.74 -10.11 11.87
CA PRO A 292 -23.05 -10.59 12.30
C PRO A 292 -23.69 -11.50 11.24
N ARG A 293 -24.79 -12.15 11.64
CA ARG A 293 -25.61 -12.98 10.75
C ARG A 293 -26.16 -12.20 9.55
N GLU A 294 -26.51 -10.94 9.76
CA GLU A 294 -27.11 -10.08 8.74
C GLU A 294 -26.30 -8.79 8.57
N PHE A 295 -26.17 -8.32 7.34
CA PHE A 295 -25.46 -7.08 7.03
C PHE A 295 -26.19 -6.28 5.94
N GLN A 296 -25.96 -4.96 5.90
CA GLN A 296 -26.53 -4.08 4.89
C GLN A 296 -25.59 -3.97 3.68
N MET A 297 -26.12 -4.18 2.49
CA MET A 297 -25.42 -3.93 1.22
C MET A 297 -26.44 -3.70 0.11
N GLU A 298 -26.13 -2.81 -0.84
CA GLU A 298 -27.03 -2.46 -1.96
C GLU A 298 -28.44 -2.04 -1.51
N GLY A 299 -28.53 -1.38 -0.35
CA GLY A 299 -29.80 -0.94 0.25
C GLY A 299 -30.70 -2.07 0.75
N LYS A 300 -30.16 -3.26 1.02
CA LYS A 300 -30.90 -4.43 1.51
C LYS A 300 -30.17 -5.13 2.65
N THR A 301 -30.95 -5.84 3.47
CA THR A 301 -30.42 -6.84 4.42
C THR A 301 -30.02 -8.10 3.66
N ASN A 302 -28.77 -8.54 3.87
CA ASN A 302 -28.20 -9.75 3.27
C ASN A 302 -27.74 -10.71 4.37
N LEU A 303 -27.77 -12.00 4.06
CA LEU A 303 -27.34 -13.06 4.98
C LEU A 303 -25.83 -13.32 4.84
N ASN A 304 -25.13 -13.36 5.95
CA ASN A 304 -23.80 -13.95 6.05
C ASN A 304 -23.92 -15.49 6.04
N TRP A 305 -23.65 -16.11 4.88
CA TRP A 305 -23.90 -17.54 4.69
C TRP A 305 -23.04 -18.46 5.56
N VAL A 306 -21.90 -17.98 6.07
CA VAL A 306 -21.01 -18.77 6.95
C VAL A 306 -21.36 -18.64 8.43
N TYR A 307 -22.22 -17.70 8.83
CA TYR A 307 -22.53 -17.45 10.25
C TYR A 307 -23.06 -18.69 10.97
N ASP A 308 -23.96 -19.43 10.32
CA ASP A 308 -24.56 -20.64 10.92
C ASP A 308 -23.60 -21.85 10.90
N LEU A 309 -22.39 -21.72 10.33
CA LEU A 309 -21.36 -22.76 10.36
C LEU A 309 -20.55 -22.74 11.67
N GLY A 310 -20.53 -21.60 12.37
CA GLY A 310 -19.89 -21.42 13.66
C GLY A 310 -20.11 -20.00 14.17
N THR A 311 -20.42 -19.86 15.46
CA THR A 311 -20.69 -18.55 16.08
C THR A 311 -19.41 -17.79 16.49
N GLY A 312 -18.25 -18.44 16.40
CA GLY A 312 -16.93 -17.89 16.64
C GLY A 312 -16.00 -18.13 15.44
N THR A 313 -14.72 -18.33 15.71
CA THR A 313 -13.69 -18.59 14.67
C THR A 313 -13.64 -20.05 14.22
N GLU A 314 -14.60 -20.90 14.63
CA GLU A 314 -14.55 -22.34 14.38
C GLU A 314 -14.68 -22.69 12.90
N TYR A 315 -15.56 -22.00 12.16
CA TYR A 315 -15.68 -22.21 10.71
C TYR A 315 -14.41 -21.79 9.97
N ILE A 316 -13.71 -20.77 10.49
CA ILE A 316 -12.45 -20.29 9.94
C ILE A 316 -11.40 -21.38 10.15
N GLU A 317 -11.24 -21.89 11.37
CA GLU A 317 -10.34 -23.00 11.66
C GLU A 317 -10.63 -24.22 10.80
N GLU A 318 -11.90 -24.64 10.71
CA GLU A 318 -12.34 -25.77 9.89
C GLU A 318 -11.89 -25.57 8.43
N ALA A 319 -12.08 -24.36 7.88
CA ALA A 319 -11.64 -24.04 6.53
C ALA A 319 -10.13 -24.14 6.35
N PHE A 320 -9.32 -23.63 7.29
CA PHE A 320 -7.86 -23.75 7.23
C PHE A 320 -7.39 -25.20 7.34
N ARG A 321 -7.97 -26.00 8.23
CA ARG A 321 -7.62 -27.43 8.36
C ARG A 321 -8.01 -28.22 7.12
N LEU A 322 -9.18 -27.97 6.55
CA LEU A 322 -9.63 -28.58 5.29
C LEU A 322 -8.73 -28.19 4.12
N ALA A 323 -8.34 -26.91 4.02
CA ALA A 323 -7.42 -26.44 3.00
C ALA A 323 -6.06 -27.14 3.10
N ARG A 324 -5.46 -27.20 4.29
CA ARG A 324 -4.19 -27.93 4.52
C ARG A 324 -4.30 -29.43 4.21
N ALA A 325 -5.44 -30.05 4.51
CA ALA A 325 -5.66 -31.45 4.21
C ALA A 325 -5.76 -31.71 2.70
N ALA A 326 -6.31 -30.77 1.93
CA ALA A 326 -6.42 -30.86 0.48
C ALA A 326 -5.11 -30.54 -0.26
N ASP A 327 -4.30 -29.61 0.27
CA ASP A 327 -2.98 -29.29 -0.26
C ASP A 327 -2.01 -29.00 0.90
N GLN A 328 -1.09 -29.94 1.14
CA GLN A 328 -0.14 -29.86 2.26
C GLN A 328 0.93 -28.78 2.07
N ASP A 329 1.17 -28.33 0.84
CA ASP A 329 2.24 -27.37 0.52
C ASP A 329 1.70 -25.96 0.20
N ALA A 330 0.38 -25.82 0.07
CA ALA A 330 -0.27 -24.53 -0.15
C ALA A 330 0.03 -23.53 0.96
N LYS A 331 0.31 -22.27 0.61
CA LYS A 331 0.33 -21.19 1.59
C LYS A 331 -1.08 -20.68 1.85
N LEU A 332 -1.51 -20.71 3.11
CA LEU A 332 -2.88 -20.41 3.54
C LEU A 332 -2.93 -19.07 4.28
N PHE A 333 -3.66 -18.11 3.72
CA PHE A 333 -3.77 -16.76 4.23
C PHE A 333 -5.18 -16.45 4.75
N TYR A 334 -5.23 -15.72 5.86
CA TYR A 334 -6.38 -14.90 6.23
C TYR A 334 -6.20 -13.51 5.61
N ASN A 335 -7.23 -12.92 5.01
CA ASN A 335 -7.12 -11.61 4.34
C ASN A 335 -8.24 -10.67 4.80
N ASP A 336 -7.91 -9.39 5.02
CA ASP A 336 -8.91 -8.40 5.45
C ASP A 336 -8.49 -6.95 5.15
N TYR A 337 -9.49 -6.06 5.11
CA TYR A 337 -9.29 -4.61 5.00
C TYR A 337 -9.37 -3.92 6.36
N GLY A 338 -8.88 -2.68 6.39
CA GLY A 338 -9.15 -1.76 7.49
C GLY A 338 -8.34 -2.05 8.75
N MET A 339 -7.21 -2.73 8.57
CA MET A 339 -6.27 -3.11 9.63
C MET A 339 -4.99 -2.26 9.61
N GLU A 340 -4.86 -1.32 8.67
CA GLU A 340 -3.57 -0.69 8.30
C GLU A 340 -3.16 0.49 9.21
N TRP A 341 -4.03 0.97 10.08
CA TRP A 341 -3.80 2.13 10.94
C TRP A 341 -3.85 1.79 12.43
N GLY A 342 -3.35 2.67 13.30
CA GLY A 342 -3.46 2.56 14.76
C GLY A 342 -2.30 3.27 15.45
N ASN A 343 -1.84 2.76 16.59
CA ASN A 343 -0.48 2.94 17.12
C ASN A 343 -0.26 2.03 18.32
N ALA A 344 0.98 1.94 18.82
CA ALA A 344 1.33 1.10 19.97
C ALA A 344 0.52 1.38 21.26
N GLY A 345 -0.04 2.58 21.43
CA GLY A 345 -0.89 2.93 22.57
C GLY A 345 -2.38 2.75 22.32
N ASN A 346 -2.81 2.65 21.06
CA ASN A 346 -4.20 2.47 20.65
C ASN A 346 -4.25 1.71 19.31
N PRO A 347 -4.00 0.39 19.32
CA PRO A 347 -4.01 -0.40 18.11
C PRO A 347 -5.43 -0.47 17.53
N ASN A 348 -5.52 -0.67 16.22
CA ASN A 348 -6.80 -0.81 15.53
C ASN A 348 -7.56 -2.03 16.05
N ARG A 349 -8.86 -1.84 16.30
CA ARG A 349 -9.71 -2.87 16.93
C ARG A 349 -9.90 -4.09 16.04
N LYS A 350 -10.07 -3.88 14.73
CA LYS A 350 -10.14 -4.97 13.75
C LYS A 350 -8.83 -5.75 13.70
N TRP A 351 -7.70 -5.05 13.68
CA TRP A 351 -6.39 -5.68 13.81
C TRP A 351 -6.28 -6.52 15.09
N LEU A 352 -6.70 -6.00 16.26
CA LEU A 352 -6.68 -6.75 17.50
C LEU A 352 -7.52 -8.04 17.43
N GLY A 353 -8.72 -7.99 16.83
CA GLY A 353 -9.58 -9.16 16.63
C GLY A 353 -8.88 -10.24 15.81
N VAL A 354 -8.31 -9.85 14.67
CA VAL A 354 -7.58 -10.74 13.77
C VAL A 354 -6.32 -11.30 14.44
N LEU A 355 -5.53 -10.47 15.12
CA LEU A 355 -4.34 -10.89 15.84
C LEU A 355 -4.66 -11.89 16.95
N ASN A 356 -5.76 -11.71 17.69
CA ASN A 356 -6.20 -12.65 18.72
C ASN A 356 -6.58 -14.01 18.12
N MET A 357 -7.26 -14.03 16.97
CA MET A 357 -7.53 -15.27 16.23
C MET A 357 -6.23 -15.94 15.79
N VAL A 358 -5.28 -15.20 15.23
CA VAL A 358 -3.99 -15.77 14.79
C VAL A 358 -3.21 -16.36 15.99
N ARG A 359 -3.19 -15.67 17.14
CA ARG A 359 -2.56 -16.18 18.37
C ARG A 359 -3.19 -17.49 18.85
N ASP A 360 -4.52 -17.55 18.87
CA ASP A 360 -5.26 -18.76 19.24
C ASP A 360 -4.98 -19.91 18.25
N PHE A 361 -4.98 -19.61 16.96
CA PHE A 361 -4.70 -20.58 15.90
C PHE A 361 -3.29 -21.16 16.01
N GLU A 362 -2.29 -20.31 16.20
CA GLU A 362 -0.91 -20.72 16.43
C GLU A 362 -0.78 -21.59 17.68
N ALA A 363 -1.44 -21.20 18.79
CA ALA A 363 -1.42 -21.95 20.04
C ALA A 363 -2.04 -23.36 19.92
N ARG A 364 -3.05 -23.52 19.04
CA ARG A 364 -3.76 -24.79 18.82
C ARG A 364 -3.33 -25.54 17.56
N GLY A 365 -2.28 -25.09 16.88
CA GLY A 365 -1.76 -25.72 15.66
C GLY A 365 -2.78 -25.74 14.51
N VAL A 366 -3.55 -24.67 14.35
CA VAL A 366 -4.38 -24.44 13.14
C VAL A 366 -3.43 -23.98 12.02
N PRO A 367 -3.50 -24.55 10.81
CA PRO A 367 -2.49 -24.32 9.78
C PRO A 367 -2.70 -23.00 9.03
N ILE A 368 -2.35 -21.88 9.67
CA ILE A 368 -2.29 -20.55 9.04
C ILE A 368 -0.84 -20.21 8.70
N ASP A 369 -0.59 -19.79 7.46
CA ASP A 369 0.77 -19.44 7.02
C ASP A 369 0.97 -17.93 6.89
N GLY A 370 -0.10 -17.14 6.92
CA GLY A 370 0.05 -15.70 6.87
C GLY A 370 -1.22 -14.87 6.94
N VAL A 371 -1.00 -13.56 7.00
CA VAL A 371 -2.05 -12.53 7.05
C VAL A 371 -1.87 -11.54 5.89
N GLY A 372 -2.91 -11.38 5.10
CA GLY A 372 -3.02 -10.39 4.04
C GLY A 372 -3.68 -9.10 4.54
N PHE A 373 -3.03 -7.97 4.25
CA PHE A 373 -3.54 -6.63 4.50
C PHE A 373 -3.97 -6.04 3.17
N GLN A 374 -5.29 -5.92 2.94
CA GLN A 374 -5.82 -5.43 1.66
C GLN A 374 -5.22 -4.07 1.31
N SER A 375 -5.09 -3.16 2.27
CA SER A 375 -4.55 -1.81 2.05
C SER A 375 -5.32 -1.02 0.99
N HIS A 376 -6.65 -1.10 1.04
CA HIS A 376 -7.54 -0.14 0.37
C HIS A 376 -7.50 1.20 1.10
N LEU A 377 -6.72 2.13 0.58
CA LEU A 377 -6.41 3.39 1.25
C LEU A 377 -6.94 4.59 0.45
N ALA A 378 -7.00 5.74 1.13
CA ALA A 378 -7.22 7.03 0.52
C ALA A 378 -6.26 8.04 1.17
N ILE A 379 -5.92 9.12 0.46
CA ILE A 379 -5.12 10.19 1.04
C ILE A 379 -5.91 11.03 2.07
N ALA A 380 -7.24 10.94 2.03
CA ALA A 380 -8.17 11.54 2.99
C ALA A 380 -9.50 10.78 3.01
N TRP A 381 -10.17 10.77 4.16
CA TRP A 381 -11.51 10.21 4.33
C TRP A 381 -12.53 11.31 4.62
N GLY A 382 -13.40 11.61 3.66
CA GLY A 382 -14.34 12.72 3.78
C GLY A 382 -13.65 14.09 3.76
N SER A 383 -14.23 15.08 4.43
CA SER A 383 -13.70 16.45 4.44
C SER A 383 -12.52 16.61 5.42
N PRO A 384 -11.55 17.51 5.13
CA PRO A 384 -10.51 17.89 6.08
C PRO A 384 -11.10 18.27 7.45
N PRO A 385 -10.44 17.96 8.58
CA PRO A 385 -9.02 17.60 8.74
C PRO A 385 -8.66 16.10 8.59
N ASN A 386 -9.50 15.28 7.96
CA ASN A 386 -9.34 13.82 7.89
C ASN A 386 -8.30 13.31 6.86
N MET A 387 -7.15 13.96 6.78
CA MET A 387 -6.02 13.49 5.97
C MET A 387 -5.42 12.21 6.56
N VAL A 388 -5.04 11.27 5.69
CA VAL A 388 -4.34 10.04 6.09
C VAL A 388 -2.84 10.23 5.85
N ASN A 389 -2.03 9.96 6.88
CA ASN A 389 -0.59 10.13 6.79
C ASN A 389 0.10 8.86 6.26
N PRO A 390 0.83 8.94 5.12
CA PRO A 390 1.60 7.82 4.58
C PRO A 390 2.67 7.25 5.52
N ASP A 391 3.32 8.10 6.32
CA ASP A 391 4.40 7.66 7.22
C ASP A 391 3.83 6.90 8.43
N ASP A 392 2.72 7.38 8.98
CA ASP A 392 2.05 6.73 10.11
C ASP A 392 1.49 5.36 9.71
N THR A 393 0.81 5.30 8.56
CA THR A 393 0.28 4.04 8.01
C THR A 393 1.38 3.00 7.81
N ALA A 394 2.52 3.40 7.22
CA ALA A 394 3.65 2.49 7.02
C ALA A 394 4.32 2.06 8.33
N ARG A 395 4.41 2.98 9.31
CA ARG A 395 4.95 2.71 10.65
C ARG A 395 4.09 1.73 11.43
N ASP A 396 2.77 1.88 11.38
CA ASP A 396 1.81 1.03 12.09
C ASP A 396 1.81 -0.39 11.51
N LEU A 397 1.73 -0.52 10.18
CA LEU A 397 1.86 -1.82 9.50
C LEU A 397 3.17 -2.52 9.83
N ALA A 398 4.30 -1.80 9.81
CA ALA A 398 5.58 -2.35 10.24
C ALA A 398 5.60 -2.76 11.72
N GLY A 399 4.79 -2.14 12.58
CA GLY A 399 4.55 -2.59 13.94
C GLY A 399 3.83 -3.93 13.99
N TYR A 400 2.69 -4.03 13.30
CA TYR A 400 1.86 -5.24 13.24
C TYR A 400 2.60 -6.44 12.65
N TRP A 401 3.39 -6.22 11.60
CA TRP A 401 4.20 -7.28 10.99
C TRP A 401 5.31 -7.78 11.91
N ARG A 402 5.92 -6.90 12.71
CA ARG A 402 6.89 -7.30 13.75
C ARG A 402 6.21 -8.12 14.84
N GLU A 403 4.98 -7.79 15.20
CA GLU A 403 4.20 -8.55 16.19
C GLU A 403 3.90 -9.97 15.70
N LEU A 404 3.48 -10.14 14.44
CA LEU A 404 3.31 -11.47 13.83
C LEU A 404 4.62 -12.23 13.71
N TYR A 405 5.70 -11.55 13.30
CA TYR A 405 7.02 -12.17 13.21
C TYR A 405 7.53 -12.67 14.55
N ALA A 406 7.29 -11.91 15.63
CA ALA A 406 7.64 -12.30 16.99
C ALA A 406 6.79 -13.47 17.52
N LEU A 407 5.53 -13.58 17.07
CA LEU A 407 4.67 -14.71 17.39
C LEU A 407 5.17 -16.00 16.72
N ASN A 408 5.42 -15.95 15.42
CA ASN A 408 6.04 -17.04 14.67
C ASN A 408 6.75 -16.48 13.42
N PRO A 409 8.08 -16.65 13.30
CA PRO A 409 8.84 -16.17 12.15
C PRO A 409 8.42 -16.74 10.79
N LYS A 410 7.63 -17.83 10.77
CA LYS A 410 7.08 -18.45 9.56
C LYS A 410 5.79 -17.79 9.08
N LEU A 411 5.11 -16.99 9.90
CA LEU A 411 3.90 -16.28 9.50
C LEU A 411 4.24 -15.17 8.51
N GLU A 412 3.90 -15.39 7.25
CA GLU A 412 4.06 -14.43 6.17
C GLU A 412 3.06 -13.28 6.30
N VAL A 413 3.48 -12.10 5.88
CA VAL A 413 2.58 -10.95 5.69
C VAL A 413 2.67 -10.47 4.26
N ARG A 414 1.53 -10.01 3.74
CA ARG A 414 1.45 -9.45 2.37
C ARG A 414 0.59 -8.21 2.39
N ILE A 415 1.01 -7.19 1.64
CA ILE A 415 0.05 -6.20 1.15
C ILE A 415 -0.61 -6.83 -0.06
N THR A 416 -1.92 -7.01 0.00
CA THR A 416 -2.64 -7.87 -0.94
C THR A 416 -3.44 -7.11 -1.99
N GLU A 417 -3.94 -5.92 -1.72
CA GLU A 417 -4.92 -5.24 -2.59
C GLU A 417 -4.67 -3.72 -2.67
N LEU A 418 -3.40 -3.30 -2.70
CA LEU A 418 -3.01 -1.90 -2.57
C LEU A 418 -3.63 -1.03 -3.66
N ASP A 419 -4.42 -0.07 -3.21
CA ASP A 419 -4.85 1.08 -3.98
C ASP A 419 -4.98 2.29 -3.05
N VAL A 420 -4.69 3.48 -3.56
CA VAL A 420 -4.62 4.70 -2.72
C VAL A 420 -5.40 5.80 -3.43
N ASN A 421 -6.66 5.95 -3.09
CA ASN A 421 -7.54 6.90 -3.74
C ASN A 421 -7.16 8.36 -3.46
N ILE A 422 -7.20 9.19 -4.50
CA ILE A 422 -6.85 10.61 -4.47
C ILE A 422 -8.02 11.54 -4.77
N GLY A 423 -9.26 11.05 -4.69
CA GLY A 423 -10.44 11.85 -5.03
C GLY A 423 -10.68 13.05 -4.10
N GLU A 424 -10.12 13.01 -2.89
CA GLU A 424 -10.26 14.04 -1.87
C GLU A 424 -8.90 14.33 -1.21
N PRO A 425 -8.72 15.50 -0.56
CA PRO A 425 -9.65 16.62 -0.55
C PRO A 425 -9.53 17.47 -1.83
N SER A 426 -10.63 18.03 -2.29
CA SER A 426 -10.66 18.98 -3.42
C SER A 426 -9.80 20.24 -3.20
N SER A 427 -9.52 20.59 -1.94
CA SER A 427 -8.65 21.73 -1.56
C SER A 427 -7.19 21.62 -2.01
N LEU A 428 -6.70 20.39 -2.28
CA LEU A 428 -5.36 20.18 -2.83
C LEU A 428 -5.43 20.15 -4.36
N SER A 429 -4.37 20.58 -5.03
CA SER A 429 -4.22 20.33 -6.46
C SER A 429 -4.06 18.82 -6.73
N GLU A 430 -4.44 18.36 -7.91
CA GLU A 430 -4.21 16.97 -8.31
C GLU A 430 -2.73 16.57 -8.22
N THR A 431 -1.82 17.50 -8.54
CA THR A 431 -0.37 17.24 -8.45
C THR A 431 0.04 16.96 -7.01
N GLU A 432 -0.43 17.74 -6.03
CA GLU A 432 -0.17 17.49 -4.61
C GLU A 432 -0.73 16.14 -4.16
N ARG A 433 -1.98 15.84 -4.56
CA ARG A 433 -2.63 14.56 -4.23
C ARG A 433 -1.86 13.37 -4.80
N LEU A 434 -1.38 13.46 -6.03
CA LEU A 434 -0.53 12.43 -6.66
C LEU A 434 0.83 12.25 -5.95
N GLN A 435 1.42 13.31 -5.38
CA GLN A 435 2.64 13.19 -4.59
C GLN A 435 2.39 12.51 -3.24
N ILE A 436 1.26 12.77 -2.58
CA ILE A 436 0.87 12.07 -1.35
C ILE A 436 0.64 10.59 -1.65
N GLN A 437 -0.06 10.28 -2.75
CA GLN A 437 -0.20 8.90 -3.24
C GLN A 437 1.16 8.24 -3.45
N ALA A 438 2.11 8.91 -4.09
CA ALA A 438 3.44 8.38 -4.31
C ALA A 438 4.15 8.01 -3.00
N ARG A 439 3.99 8.82 -1.95
CA ARG A 439 4.52 8.51 -0.62
C ARG A 439 3.91 7.24 -0.02
N PHE A 440 2.61 7.00 -0.15
CA PHE A 440 2.01 5.73 0.29
C PHE A 440 2.67 4.54 -0.39
N PHE A 441 2.69 4.52 -1.72
CA PHE A 441 3.27 3.43 -2.49
C PHE A 441 4.75 3.18 -2.14
N GLY A 442 5.56 4.25 -2.04
CA GLY A 442 6.96 4.14 -1.68
C GLY A 442 7.18 3.67 -0.23
N ASN A 443 6.48 4.25 0.74
CA ASN A 443 6.67 3.96 2.16
C ASN A 443 6.21 2.55 2.53
N LEU A 444 5.03 2.13 2.04
CA LEU A 444 4.50 0.79 2.26
C LEU A 444 5.42 -0.28 1.64
N THR A 445 5.97 -0.01 0.46
CA THR A 445 6.98 -0.88 -0.17
C THR A 445 8.25 -0.97 0.67
N ARG A 446 8.77 0.16 1.19
CA ARG A 446 9.95 0.17 2.09
C ARG A 446 9.68 -0.57 3.40
N ALA A 447 8.50 -0.39 3.97
CA ALA A 447 8.09 -1.11 5.18
C ALA A 447 8.12 -2.63 4.92
N CYS A 448 7.55 -3.08 3.79
CA CYS A 448 7.57 -4.50 3.43
C CYS A 448 9.00 -5.02 3.21
N LEU A 449 9.84 -4.26 2.51
CA LEU A 449 11.25 -4.63 2.31
C LEU A 449 12.03 -4.74 3.63
N SER A 450 11.64 -3.98 4.65
CA SER A 450 12.28 -3.97 5.97
C SER A 450 11.77 -5.10 6.88
N ALA A 451 10.55 -5.59 6.69
CA ALA A 451 9.96 -6.66 7.49
C ALA A 451 10.40 -8.04 6.99
N PRO A 452 11.10 -8.89 7.79
CA PRO A 452 11.62 -10.17 7.33
C PRO A 452 10.55 -11.13 6.78
N ASN A 453 9.36 -11.12 7.35
CA ASN A 453 8.22 -11.95 6.94
C ASN A 453 7.32 -11.32 5.87
N CYS A 454 7.59 -10.10 5.40
CA CYS A 454 6.80 -9.56 4.30
C CYS A 454 7.23 -10.15 2.96
N THR A 455 6.33 -10.90 2.33
CA THR A 455 6.64 -11.67 1.12
C THR A 455 6.10 -11.07 -0.17
N GLY A 456 5.35 -9.97 -0.10
CA GLY A 456 4.86 -9.32 -1.31
C GLY A 456 4.04 -8.07 -1.07
N VAL A 457 4.03 -7.23 -2.09
CA VAL A 457 3.09 -6.12 -2.26
C VAL A 457 2.36 -6.36 -3.58
N SER A 458 1.03 -6.36 -3.55
CA SER A 458 0.13 -6.46 -4.70
C SER A 458 -0.79 -5.25 -4.74
N THR A 459 -1.03 -4.70 -5.93
CA THR A 459 -2.03 -3.64 -6.15
C THR A 459 -3.35 -4.21 -6.66
N TRP A 460 -4.48 -3.62 -6.25
CA TRP A 460 -5.81 -4.07 -6.68
C TRP A 460 -6.22 -3.54 -8.05
N GLY A 461 -5.44 -3.95 -9.04
CA GLY A 461 -5.56 -3.52 -10.42
C GLY A 461 -4.27 -2.90 -10.95
N VAL A 462 -4.35 -2.48 -12.20
CA VAL A 462 -3.18 -2.04 -12.99
C VAL A 462 -3.28 -0.57 -13.31
N THR A 463 -4.42 -0.17 -13.87
CA THR A 463 -4.69 1.17 -14.40
C THR A 463 -5.96 1.69 -13.78
N ASP A 464 -5.99 3.01 -13.53
CA ASP A 464 -7.16 3.74 -13.06
C ASP A 464 -8.41 3.43 -13.92
N LYS A 465 -8.25 3.17 -15.23
CA LYS A 465 -9.34 2.82 -16.18
C LYS A 465 -10.24 1.67 -15.72
N TYR A 466 -9.69 0.72 -14.98
CA TYR A 466 -10.39 -0.50 -14.56
C TYR A 466 -10.56 -0.62 -13.05
N SER A 467 -10.20 0.41 -12.27
CA SER A 467 -10.32 0.34 -10.81
C SER A 467 -11.78 0.30 -10.37
N TRP A 468 -12.09 -0.53 -9.38
CA TRP A 468 -13.40 -0.61 -8.74
C TRP A 468 -13.83 0.72 -8.10
N ILE A 469 -12.88 1.47 -7.55
CA ILE A 469 -13.10 2.78 -6.90
C ILE A 469 -13.64 3.83 -7.88
N THR A 470 -13.32 3.72 -9.17
CA THR A 470 -13.80 4.66 -10.21
C THR A 470 -15.21 4.37 -10.68
N LYS A 471 -15.83 3.28 -10.21
CA LYS A 471 -17.12 2.83 -10.71
C LYS A 471 -18.29 3.54 -10.02
N PRO A 472 -19.35 3.90 -10.75
CA PRO A 472 -20.53 4.55 -10.16
C PRO A 472 -21.17 3.76 -9.01
N GLU A 473 -21.22 2.43 -9.11
CA GLU A 473 -21.75 1.54 -8.07
C GLU A 473 -20.99 1.64 -6.73
N TRP A 474 -19.75 2.13 -6.77
CA TRP A 474 -18.90 2.39 -5.60
C TRP A 474 -18.75 3.89 -5.30
N ASN A 475 -19.70 4.71 -5.78
CA ASN A 475 -19.68 6.18 -5.67
C ASN A 475 -18.42 6.82 -6.30
N GLY A 476 -17.89 6.20 -7.36
CA GLY A 476 -16.74 6.69 -8.10
C GLY A 476 -16.98 8.08 -8.71
N LYS A 477 -15.97 8.93 -8.58
CA LYS A 477 -15.87 10.30 -9.06
C LYS A 477 -14.74 10.43 -10.09
N PRO A 478 -14.79 11.39 -11.03
CA PRO A 478 -13.73 11.64 -12.00
C PRO A 478 -12.35 11.91 -11.38
N GLU A 479 -12.31 12.41 -10.16
CA GLU A 479 -11.09 12.71 -9.42
C GLU A 479 -10.42 11.45 -8.85
N ASN A 480 -11.12 10.32 -8.79
CA ASN A 480 -10.57 9.08 -8.25
C ASN A 480 -9.52 8.50 -9.20
N LYS A 481 -8.26 8.45 -8.74
CA LYS A 481 -7.13 7.88 -9.48
C LYS A 481 -6.28 7.00 -8.57
N PRO A 482 -6.72 5.78 -8.21
CA PRO A 482 -6.17 5.04 -7.08
C PRO A 482 -4.91 4.18 -7.36
N LEU A 483 -4.55 3.96 -8.63
CA LEU A 483 -3.51 3.00 -9.04
C LEU A 483 -2.23 3.67 -9.59
N MET A 484 -1.24 2.86 -9.93
CA MET A 484 0.08 3.33 -10.39
C MET A 484 0.14 3.79 -11.85
N PHE A 485 -0.86 3.41 -12.66
CA PHE A 485 -0.95 3.80 -14.07
C PHE A 485 -2.27 4.53 -14.31
N ASP A 486 -2.22 5.60 -15.09
CA ASP A 486 -3.42 6.33 -15.49
C ASP A 486 -4.27 5.54 -16.51
N GLU A 487 -5.38 6.12 -16.95
CA GLU A 487 -6.29 5.48 -17.92
C GLU A 487 -5.64 5.20 -19.29
N GLY A 488 -4.59 5.93 -19.64
CA GLY A 488 -3.76 5.77 -20.84
C GLY A 488 -2.56 4.85 -20.65
N PHE A 489 -2.52 4.11 -19.53
CA PHE A 489 -1.42 3.23 -19.13
C PHE A 489 -0.07 3.93 -18.96
N GLN A 490 -0.06 5.26 -18.76
CA GLN A 490 1.16 5.98 -18.43
C GLN A 490 1.45 5.87 -16.93
N PRO A 491 2.72 5.69 -16.54
CA PRO A 491 3.09 5.60 -15.13
C PRO A 491 2.89 6.94 -14.41
N LYS A 492 2.24 6.88 -13.25
CA LYS A 492 2.04 8.02 -12.33
C LYS A 492 3.21 8.12 -11.32
N PRO A 493 3.32 9.21 -10.54
CA PRO A 493 4.30 9.32 -9.46
C PRO A 493 4.38 8.10 -8.53
N ALA A 494 3.24 7.45 -8.25
CA ALA A 494 3.15 6.21 -7.48
C ALA A 494 3.98 5.05 -8.05
N TYR A 495 3.96 4.84 -9.37
CA TYR A 495 4.79 3.82 -10.03
C TYR A 495 6.28 4.04 -9.74
N TYR A 496 6.74 5.28 -9.88
CA TYR A 496 8.15 5.62 -9.69
C TYR A 496 8.57 5.48 -8.23
N ALA A 497 7.73 5.89 -7.27
CA ALA A 497 8.02 5.75 -5.86
C ALA A 497 8.12 4.28 -5.41
N LEU A 498 7.20 3.41 -5.86
CA LEU A 498 7.29 1.98 -5.60
C LEU A 498 8.54 1.38 -6.24
N ARG A 499 8.80 1.67 -7.52
CA ARG A 499 10.01 1.19 -8.22
C ARG A 499 11.29 1.63 -7.52
N ASP A 500 11.38 2.88 -7.10
CA ASP A 500 12.57 3.43 -6.46
C ASP A 500 12.78 2.80 -5.08
N ALA A 501 11.70 2.55 -4.31
CA ALA A 501 11.78 1.76 -3.08
C ALA A 501 12.35 0.35 -3.32
N LEU A 502 11.90 -0.36 -4.36
CA LEU A 502 12.43 -1.68 -4.73
C LEU A 502 13.91 -1.66 -5.13
N LEU A 503 14.37 -0.53 -5.69
CA LEU A 503 15.76 -0.32 -6.09
C LEU A 503 16.64 0.21 -4.95
N GLY A 504 16.09 0.46 -3.76
CA GLY A 504 16.82 1.04 -2.63
C GLY A 504 17.23 2.50 -2.85
N ARG A 505 16.39 3.29 -3.55
CA ARG A 505 16.66 4.69 -3.92
C ARG A 505 15.84 5.71 -3.11
#